data_AF-A0A1G2PGT6-F1
#
_entry.id   AF-A0A1G2PGT6-F1
#
_cell.length_a   1.000
_cell.length_b   1.000
_cell.length_c   1.000
_cell.angle_alpha   90.00
_cell.angle_beta   90.00
_cell.angle_gamma   90.00
#
_symmetry.space_group_name_H-M   'P 1'
#
loop_
_entity.id
_entity.type
_entity.pdbx_description
1 polymer ?
#
loop_
_entity_poly.entity_id
_entity_poly.type
_entity_poly.pdbx_seq_one_letter_code
_entity_poly.pdbx_strand_id
1 'polypeptide(L)'
;MILIFIIGVVEMFIIAYWTKAVVESQVYISGVVTVVNILIWYYVLRTFVDDINNWYLVLFYAIGCAVGTMLSGVVSNRRGKN
;
A
#
# COMPACT_ATOMS: atom_id res chain seq x y z
N MET A 1 1.56 16.60 -0.37
CA MET A 1 1.66 16.06 -1.75
C MET A 1 2.68 14.92 -1.86
N ILE A 2 4.00 15.16 -1.75
CA ILE A 2 5.02 14.09 -1.86
C ILE A 2 4.88 12.99 -0.79
N LEU A 3 4.52 13.36 0.44
CA LEU A 3 4.31 12.39 1.52
C LEU A 3 3.21 11.38 1.20
N ILE A 4 2.08 11.82 0.64
CA ILE A 4 0.96 10.96 0.26
C ILE A 4 1.34 10.01 -0.88
N PHE A 5 2.13 10.48 -1.84
CA PHE A 5 2.68 9.63 -2.91
C PHE A 5 3.55 8.50 -2.33
N ILE A 6 4.48 8.84 -1.41
CA ILE A 6 5.35 7.84 -0.77
C ILE A 6 4.51 6.85 0.06
N ILE A 7 3.50 7.33 0.77
CA ILE A 7 2.58 6.49 1.54
C ILE A 7 1.86 5.51 0.62
N GLY A 8 1.34 5.95 -0.53
CA GLY A 8 0.71 5.06 -1.52
C GLY A 8 1.67 3.99 -2.08
N VAL A 9 2.94 4.36 -2.33
CA VAL A 9 3.97 3.40 -2.75
C VAL A 9 4.20 2.35 -1.66
N VAL A 10 4.43 2.78 -0.42
CA VAL A 10 4.71 1.91 0.74
C VAL A 10 3.51 1.01 1.05
N GLU A 11 2.30 1.54 0.97
CA GLU A 11 1.07 0.77 1.19
C GLU A 11 1.00 -0.43 0.25
N MET A 12 1.29 -0.23 -1.04
CA MET A 12 1.25 -1.33 -2.02
C MET A 12 2.36 -2.37 -1.79
N PHE A 13 3.49 -2.01 -1.18
CA PHE A 13 4.48 -2.98 -0.71
C PHE A 13 3.97 -3.81 0.48
N ILE A 14 3.28 -3.17 1.43
CA ILE A 14 2.69 -3.85 2.59
C ILE A 14 1.60 -4.82 2.12
N ILE A 15 0.74 -4.40 1.19
CA ILE A 15 -0.29 -5.25 0.58
C ILE A 15 0.36 -6.42 -0.17
N ALA A 16 1.42 -6.18 -0.95
CA ALA A 16 2.12 -7.27 -1.64
C ALA A 16 2.71 -8.31 -0.67
N TYR A 17 3.23 -7.87 0.48
CA TYR A 17 3.70 -8.75 1.54
C TYR A 17 2.55 -9.52 2.21
N TRP A 18 1.45 -8.82 2.51
CA TRP A 18 0.22 -9.43 3.03
C TRP A 18 -0.31 -10.54 2.11
N THR A 19 -0.40 -10.27 0.80
CA THR A 19 -0.86 -11.25 -0.19
C THR A 19 -0.01 -12.51 -0.17
N LYS A 20 1.31 -12.39 0.01
CA LYS A 20 2.19 -13.57 0.18
C LYS A 20 1.92 -14.32 1.48
N ALA A 21 1.80 -13.60 2.61
CA ALA A 21 1.51 -14.22 3.90
C ALA A 21 0.18 -14.97 3.91
N VAL A 22 -0.84 -14.43 3.21
CA VAL A 22 -2.13 -15.10 3.02
C VAL A 22 -2.00 -16.36 2.16
N VAL A 23 -1.28 -16.28 1.03
CA VAL A 23 -1.06 -17.44 0.13
C VAL A 23 -0.28 -18.56 0.84
N GLU A 24 0.71 -18.22 1.67
CA GLU A 24 1.49 -19.18 2.47
C GLU A 24 0.74 -19.67 3.72
N SER A 25 -0.56 -19.38 3.85
CA SER A 25 -1.43 -19.81 4.97
C SER A 25 -0.97 -19.34 6.36
N GLN A 26 -0.18 -18.26 6.43
CA GLN A 26 0.27 -17.68 7.71
C GLN A 26 -0.79 -16.75 8.30
N VAL A 27 -1.85 -17.35 8.86
CA VAL A 27 -3.05 -16.65 9.36
C VAL A 27 -2.74 -15.59 10.43
N TYR A 28 -1.78 -15.86 11.32
CA TYR A 28 -1.40 -14.91 12.36
C TYR A 28 -0.72 -13.66 11.78
N ILE A 29 0.17 -13.84 10.79
CA ILE A 29 0.91 -12.74 10.18
C ILE A 29 0.00 -11.93 9.27
N SER A 30 -0.88 -12.58 8.50
CA SER A 30 -1.86 -11.86 7.69
C SER A 30 -2.81 -11.04 8.55
N GLY A 31 -3.22 -11.54 9.73
CA GLY A 31 -4.03 -10.79 10.68
C GLY A 31 -3.35 -9.50 11.19
N VAL A 32 -2.09 -9.58 11.62
CA VAL A 32 -1.33 -8.41 12.09
C VAL A 32 -1.14 -7.38 10.97
N VAL A 33 -0.79 -7.84 9.78
CA VAL A 33 -0.57 -6.94 8.64
C VAL A 33 -1.89 -6.27 8.20
N THR A 34 -3.04 -6.95 8.30
CA THR A 34 -4.35 -6.34 8.06
C THR A 34 -4.62 -5.17 9.01
N VAL A 35 -4.32 -5.32 10.31
CA VAL A 35 -4.51 -4.24 11.28
C VAL A 35 -3.64 -3.03 10.91
N VAL A 36 -2.37 -3.26 10.58
CA VAL A 36 -1.47 -2.19 10.12
C VAL A 36 -2.00 -1.52 8.85
N ASN A 37 -2.51 -2.29 7.89
CA ASN A 37 -3.07 -1.75 6.64
C ASN A 37 -4.28 -0.85 6.90
N ILE A 38 -5.17 -1.23 7.82
CA ILE A 38 -6.33 -0.41 8.20
C ILE A 38 -5.89 0.91 8.84
N LEU A 39 -4.84 0.90 9.67
CA LEU A 39 -4.31 2.12 10.30
C LEU A 39 -3.73 3.08 9.26
N ILE A 40 -3.04 2.56 8.25
CA ILE A 40 -2.52 3.37 7.13
C ILE A 40 -3.69 3.99 6.35
N TRP A 41 -4.70 3.18 6.02
CA TRP A 41 -5.90 3.66 5.35
C TRP A 41 -6.64 4.74 6.14
N TYR A 42 -6.75 4.59 7.45
CA TYR A 42 -7.34 5.61 8.32
C TYR A 42 -6.57 6.94 8.24
N TYR A 43 -5.24 6.90 8.26
CA TYR A 43 -4.42 8.09 8.12
C TYR A 43 -4.61 8.78 6.75
N VAL A 44 -4.62 7.99 5.67
CA VAL A 44 -4.81 8.51 4.30
C VAL A 44 -6.19 9.13 4.15
N LEU A 45 -7.24 8.44 4.59
CA LEU A 45 -8.61 8.94 4.53
C LEU A 45 -8.77 10.22 5.34
N ARG A 46 -8.20 10.29 6.55
CA ARG A 46 -8.22 11.53 7.35
C ARG A 46 -7.56 12.68 6.61
N THR A 47 -6.41 12.43 5.98
CA THR A 47 -5.70 13.44 5.18
C THR A 47 -6.55 13.92 3.98
N PHE A 48 -7.33 13.03 3.35
CA PHE A 48 -8.24 13.41 2.27
C PHE A 48 -9.47 14.19 2.75
N VAL A 49 -10.00 13.85 3.92
CA VAL A 49 -11.14 14.56 4.50
C VAL A 49 -10.74 15.95 4.99
N ASP A 50 -9.56 16.09 5.60
CA ASP A 50 -9.04 17.37 6.07
C ASP A 50 -8.76 18.37 4.91
N ASP A 51 -8.36 17.86 3.73
CA ASP A 51 -8.06 18.65 2.52
C ASP A 51 -9.00 18.30 1.33
N ILE A 52 -10.30 18.14 1.59
CA ILE A 52 -11.29 17.64 0.61
C ILE A 52 -11.40 18.47 -0.68
N ASN A 53 -11.05 19.76 -0.63
CA ASN A 53 -11.07 20.65 -1.79
C ASN A 53 -9.90 20.42 -2.76
N ASN A 54 -8.90 19.62 -2.35
CA ASN A 54 -7.67 19.39 -3.08
C ASN A 54 -7.63 17.97 -3.68
N TRP A 55 -8.39 17.79 -4.76
CA TRP A 55 -8.47 16.54 -5.53
C TRP A 55 -7.12 16.03 -6.06
N TYR A 56 -6.10 16.91 -6.17
CA TYR A 56 -4.75 16.49 -6.53
C TYR A 56 -4.15 15.51 -5.52
N LEU A 57 -4.49 15.60 -4.23
CA LEU A 57 -3.96 14.69 -3.20
C LEU A 57 -4.35 13.23 -3.48
N VAL A 58 -5.59 13.00 -3.90
CA VAL A 58 -6.09 11.67 -4.28
C VAL A 58 -5.37 11.16 -5.52
N LEU A 59 -5.13 12.04 -6.49
CA LEU A 59 -4.42 11.71 -7.73
C LEU A 59 -2.97 11.31 -7.45
N PHE A 60 -2.24 12.06 -6.62
CA PHE A 60 -0.87 11.71 -6.23
C PHE A 60 -0.79 10.41 -5.43
N TYR A 61 -1.77 10.16 -4.55
CA TYR A 61 -1.88 8.88 -3.86
C TYR A 61 -2.08 7.72 -4.84
N ALA A 62 -3.03 7.85 -5.77
CA ALA A 62 -3.32 6.83 -6.77
C ALA A 62 -2.11 6.55 -7.67
N ILE A 63 -1.37 7.58 -8.08
CA ILE A 63 -0.12 7.41 -8.84
C ILE A 63 0.93 6.69 -8.00
N GLY A 64 1.07 7.05 -6.71
CA GLY A 64 1.95 6.34 -5.77
C GLY A 64 1.60 4.86 -5.65
N CYS A 65 0.32 4.54 -5.52
CA CYS A 65 -0.17 3.17 -5.49
C CYS A 65 0.12 2.41 -6.80
N ALA A 66 -0.09 3.04 -7.96
CA ALA A 66 0.22 2.43 -9.25
C ALA A 66 1.72 2.10 -9.36
N VAL A 67 2.59 3.06 -9.00
CA VAL A 67 4.04 2.87 -8.99
C VAL A 67 4.45 1.77 -8.00
N GLY A 68 3.90 1.79 -6.78
CA GLY A 68 4.17 0.78 -5.75
C GLY A 68 3.79 -0.63 -6.20
N THR A 69 2.65 -0.78 -6.86
CA THR A 69 2.21 -2.07 -7.44
C THR A 69 3.15 -2.56 -8.55
N MET A 70 3.57 -1.67 -9.46
CA MET A 70 4.50 -2.05 -10.52
C MET A 70 5.85 -2.48 -9.94
N LEU A 71 6.37 -1.74 -8.96
CA LEU A 71 7.63 -2.06 -8.29
C LEU A 71 7.56 -3.35 -7.47
N SER A 72 6.47 -3.57 -6.73
CA SER A 72 6.28 -4.78 -5.95
C SER A 72 6.13 -6.01 -6.86
N GLY A 73 5.46 -5.86 -8.01
CA GLY A 73 5.39 -6.88 -9.06
C GLY A 73 6.76 -7.23 -9.65
N VAL A 74 7.60 -6.24 -9.95
CA VAL A 74 8.97 -6.46 -10.43
C VAL A 74 9.84 -7.17 -9.38
N VAL A 75 9.78 -6.75 -8.12
CA VAL A 75 10.53 -7.37 -7.02
C VAL A 75 10.02 -8.79 -6.73
N SER A 76 8.71 -9.02 -6.81
CA SER A 76 8.12 -10.34 -6.61
C SER A 76 8.47 -11.30 -7.75
N ASN A 77 8.42 -10.83 -9.01
CA ASN A 77 8.78 -11.63 -10.18
C ASN A 77 10.26 -12.06 -10.16
N ARG A 78 11.17 -11.23 -9.61
CA ARG A 78 12.58 -11.62 -9.41
C ARG A 78 12.78 -12.74 -8.38
N ARG A 79 11.83 -13.00 -7.48
CA ARG A 79 11.92 -14.09 -6.49
C ARG A 79 11.27 -15.41 -6.93
N GLY A 80 10.56 -15.45 -8.06
CA GLY A 80 10.05 -16.70 -8.65
C GLY A 80 11.06 -17.44 -9.53
N LYS A 81 12.31 -16.96 -9.57
CA LYS A 81 13.43 -17.52 -10.34
C LYS A 81 14.63 -17.75 -9.42
N ASN A 82 14.44 -18.50 -8.34
CA ASN A 82 15.51 -19.17 -7.62
C ASN A 82 14.96 -20.44 -6.97
#